data_AF-A0A1D6PMT7-F1
#
_entry.id   AF-A0A1D6PMT7-F1
#
_cell.length_a   1.000
_cell.length_b   1.000
_cell.length_c   1.000
_cell.angle_alpha   90.00
_cell.angle_beta   90.00
_cell.angle_gamma   90.00
#
_symmetry.space_group_name_H-M   'P 1'
#
loop_
_entity.id
_entity.type
_entity.pdbx_description
1 polymer ?
#
loop_
_entity_poly.entity_id
_entity_poly.type
_entity_poly.pdbx_seq_one_letter_code
_entity_poly.pdbx_strand_id
1 'polypeptide(L)'
;MAYSVQVDSKKKAKASLEEEKESLKAKISKLQSNLRMGLEIEQHLQRNARILEKRQALYDGFLRNGLSELQKFYTCQKAEIMKILEEESLRLMKVVAEIQDKLTEICINTEVSDHPADEIQCCDSSCKDVHVTKDISPSTCRKSDYPADLNSVSFDESKALAQALQEKMEALMLFSQEQERYLLEKQRDLIVIEELQKNLSQVVKDEKVKVLMELTKLKEQYLLLKGSAVKEGHDTGDSSKLIPGHDQQGMLKTMLKRTSLRHWMRKESNTIGHGSSDGNDHTVCKEHSVDVARLRVENAMLLEGVGTVEHLTSSVHRLHIVLLKAYDDIKSADPLESTFEALNSLITEANLMKTALNVVLPVSWSGDSSDAIKYEAMCDPSDSPKSKSGKVDPLSSAGMEMVELLILAAEILKESFLVKK
;
A
#
# COMPACT_ATOMS: atom_id res chain seq x y z
N MET A 1 -4.08 45.06 -85.30
CA MET A 1 -3.04 44.47 -84.41
C MET A 1 -3.05 45.06 -83.00
N ALA A 2 -3.02 46.39 -82.82
CA ALA A 2 -3.01 47.03 -81.49
C ALA A 2 -4.25 46.72 -80.61
N TYR A 3 -5.46 46.69 -81.19
CA TYR A 3 -6.69 46.38 -80.43
C TYR A 3 -6.73 44.96 -79.85
N SER A 4 -6.24 43.97 -80.60
CA SER A 4 -6.20 42.56 -80.14
C SER A 4 -5.24 42.38 -78.96
N VAL A 5 -4.06 43.01 -79.02
CA VAL A 5 -3.06 42.99 -77.94
C VAL A 5 -3.62 43.61 -76.64
N GLN A 6 -4.40 44.69 -76.76
CA GLN A 6 -4.98 45.37 -75.61
C GLN A 6 -6.11 44.56 -74.94
N VAL A 7 -6.88 43.78 -75.71
CA VAL A 7 -7.90 42.88 -75.19
C VAL A 7 -7.27 41.69 -74.45
N ASP A 8 -6.19 41.12 -74.99
CA ASP A 8 -5.50 39.99 -74.36
C ASP A 8 -4.77 40.39 -73.06
N SER A 9 -4.17 41.59 -73.02
CA SER A 9 -3.59 42.16 -71.81
C SER A 9 -4.64 42.35 -70.70
N LYS A 10 -5.83 42.87 -71.03
CA LYS A 10 -6.94 43.04 -70.07
C LYS A 10 -7.48 41.70 -69.55
N LYS A 11 -7.59 40.68 -70.41
CA LYS A 11 -8.02 39.34 -70.01
C LYS A 11 -7.02 38.70 -69.03
N LYS A 12 -5.71 38.86 -69.29
CA LYS A 12 -4.66 38.34 -68.40
C LYS A 12 -4.67 39.03 -67.04
N ALA A 13 -4.84 40.35 -67.01
CA ALA A 13 -4.99 41.10 -65.75
C ALA A 13 -6.22 40.65 -64.95
N LYS A 14 -7.36 40.41 -65.63
CA LYS A 14 -8.58 39.91 -64.99
C LYS A 14 -8.38 38.51 -64.39
N ALA A 15 -7.72 37.60 -65.12
CA ALA A 15 -7.44 36.25 -64.64
C ALA A 15 -6.51 36.25 -63.41
N SER A 16 -5.43 37.05 -63.45
CA SER A 16 -4.52 37.22 -62.31
C SER A 16 -5.24 37.76 -61.07
N LEU A 17 -6.17 38.70 -61.25
CA LEU A 17 -6.91 39.31 -60.15
C LEU A 17 -7.94 38.35 -59.54
N GLU A 18 -8.60 37.51 -60.36
CA GLU A 18 -9.47 36.45 -59.84
C GLU A 18 -8.67 35.34 -59.11
N GLU A 19 -7.46 35.00 -59.60
CA GLU A 19 -6.58 34.05 -58.92
C GLU A 19 -6.12 34.58 -57.55
N GLU A 20 -5.71 35.85 -57.45
CA GLU A 20 -5.37 36.48 -56.17
C GLU A 20 -6.58 36.54 -55.22
N LYS A 21 -7.77 36.82 -55.74
CA LYS A 21 -9.01 36.86 -54.96
C LYS A 21 -9.38 35.48 -54.39
N GLU A 22 -9.29 34.42 -55.18
CA GLU A 22 -9.51 33.05 -54.68
C GLU A 22 -8.42 32.63 -53.68
N SER A 23 -7.16 33.02 -53.92
CA SER A 23 -6.06 32.83 -52.96
C SER A 23 -6.31 33.54 -51.63
N LEU A 24 -6.76 34.80 -51.67
CA LEU A 24 -7.13 35.56 -50.47
C LEU A 24 -8.31 34.94 -49.73
N LYS A 25 -9.33 34.50 -50.47
CA LYS A 25 -10.49 33.81 -49.90
C LYS A 25 -10.08 32.52 -49.18
N ALA A 26 -9.19 31.72 -49.79
CA ALA A 26 -8.65 30.52 -49.16
C ALA A 26 -7.86 30.85 -47.87
N LYS A 27 -7.04 31.91 -47.89
CA LYS A 27 -6.30 32.39 -46.71
C LYS A 27 -7.24 32.85 -45.59
N ILE A 28 -8.29 33.59 -45.92
CA ILE A 28 -9.32 34.04 -44.96
C ILE A 28 -10.02 32.84 -44.33
N SER A 29 -10.47 31.87 -45.14
CA SER A 29 -11.10 30.65 -44.62
C SER A 29 -10.16 29.87 -43.70
N LYS A 30 -8.87 29.78 -44.05
CA LYS A 30 -7.86 29.14 -43.19
C LYS A 30 -7.68 29.88 -41.86
N LEU A 31 -7.59 31.22 -41.89
CA LEU A 31 -7.50 32.03 -40.67
C LEU A 31 -8.74 31.89 -39.79
N GLN A 32 -9.93 31.87 -40.39
CA GLN A 32 -11.19 31.66 -39.65
C GLN A 32 -11.25 30.27 -39.01
N SER A 33 -10.80 29.23 -39.71
CA SER A 33 -10.69 27.88 -39.16
C SER A 33 -9.70 27.83 -37.98
N ASN A 34 -8.52 28.42 -38.16
CA ASN A 34 -7.50 28.49 -37.11
C ASN A 34 -7.99 29.26 -35.88
N LEU A 35 -8.69 30.39 -36.08
CA LEU A 35 -9.24 31.18 -34.99
C LEU A 35 -10.30 30.38 -34.20
N ARG A 36 -11.17 29.65 -34.90
CA ARG A 36 -12.16 28.77 -34.27
C ARG A 36 -11.50 27.69 -33.43
N MET A 37 -10.52 26.99 -33.99
CA MET A 37 -9.74 25.98 -33.27
C MET A 37 -9.02 26.58 -32.06
N GLY A 38 -8.43 27.77 -32.20
CA GLY A 38 -7.78 28.48 -31.09
C GLY A 38 -8.73 28.80 -29.94
N LEU A 39 -9.96 29.23 -30.25
CA LEU A 39 -11.00 29.48 -29.25
C LEU A 39 -11.43 28.19 -28.52
N GLU A 40 -11.57 27.08 -29.25
CA GLU A 40 -11.90 25.78 -28.64
C GLU A 40 -10.81 25.31 -27.68
N ILE A 41 -9.54 25.48 -28.05
CA ILE A 41 -8.38 25.19 -27.20
C ILE A 41 -8.41 26.08 -25.95
N GLU A 42 -8.59 27.39 -26.11
CA GLU A 42 -8.64 28.34 -24.99
C GLU A 42 -9.74 27.98 -24.00
N GLN A 43 -10.95 27.66 -24.50
CA GLN A 43 -12.05 27.26 -23.64
C GLN A 43 -11.77 25.94 -22.90
N HIS A 44 -11.15 24.96 -23.56
CA HIS A 44 -10.75 23.71 -22.91
C HIS A 44 -9.73 23.97 -21.80
N LEU A 45 -8.70 24.78 -22.07
CA LEU A 45 -7.71 25.17 -21.07
C LEU A 45 -8.34 25.92 -19.90
N GLN A 46 -9.28 26.82 -20.16
CA GLN A 46 -9.98 27.57 -19.11
C GLN A 46 -10.83 26.64 -18.23
N ARG A 47 -11.50 25.63 -18.81
CA ARG A 47 -12.23 24.61 -18.02
C ARG A 47 -11.27 23.79 -17.17
N ASN A 48 -10.14 23.37 -17.73
CA ASN A 48 -9.12 22.60 -17.00
C ASN A 48 -8.51 23.41 -15.85
N ALA A 49 -8.22 24.69 -16.06
CA ALA A 49 -7.72 25.58 -15.02
C ALA A 49 -8.69 25.65 -13.83
N ARG A 50 -10.00 25.83 -14.09
CA ARG A 50 -11.02 25.85 -13.04
C ARG A 50 -11.15 24.52 -12.29
N ILE A 51 -10.97 23.39 -12.97
CA ILE A 51 -10.98 22.06 -12.33
C ILE A 51 -9.76 21.92 -11.42
N LEU A 52 -8.58 22.33 -11.89
CA LEU A 52 -7.34 22.29 -11.11
C LEU A 52 -7.42 23.20 -9.88
N GLU A 53 -7.95 24.42 -10.01
CA GLU A 53 -8.17 25.34 -8.89
C GLU A 53 -9.08 24.73 -7.82
N LYS A 54 -10.19 24.09 -8.22
CA LYS A 54 -11.08 23.40 -7.28
C LYS A 54 -10.37 22.23 -6.58
N ARG A 55 -9.61 21.43 -7.33
CA ARG A 55 -8.85 20.31 -6.78
C ARG A 55 -7.79 20.79 -5.79
N GLN A 56 -7.10 21.88 -6.11
CA GLN A 56 -6.12 22.50 -5.22
C GLN A 56 -6.79 22.98 -3.91
N ALA A 57 -7.91 23.69 -4.00
CA ALA A 57 -8.64 24.16 -2.82
C ALA A 57 -9.10 23.01 -1.90
N LEU A 58 -9.48 21.86 -2.47
CA LEU A 58 -9.84 20.66 -1.70
C LEU A 58 -8.63 20.08 -0.95
N TYR A 59 -7.48 19.93 -1.62
CA TYR A 59 -6.27 19.43 -0.97
C TYR A 59 -5.74 20.38 0.09
N ASP A 60 -5.77 21.69 -0.17
CA ASP A 60 -5.36 22.70 0.80
C ASP A 60 -6.24 22.66 2.06
N GLY A 61 -7.55 22.44 1.90
CA GLY A 61 -8.47 22.23 3.01
C GLY A 61 -8.16 20.96 3.81
N PHE A 62 -7.96 19.83 3.12
CA PHE A 62 -7.61 18.56 3.75
C PHE A 62 -6.30 18.63 4.54
N LEU A 63 -5.23 19.18 3.94
CA LEU A 63 -3.93 19.32 4.59
C LEU A 63 -4.01 20.24 5.80
N ARG A 64 -4.69 21.37 5.68
CA ARG A 64 -4.86 22.31 6.79
C ARG A 64 -5.62 21.69 7.96
N ASN A 65 -6.69 20.95 7.68
CA ASN A 65 -7.47 20.26 8.71
C ASN A 65 -6.64 19.17 9.39
N GLY A 66 -5.98 18.30 8.61
CA GLY A 66 -5.12 17.24 9.13
C GLY A 66 -3.97 17.77 9.98
N LEU A 67 -3.29 18.84 9.54
CA LEU A 67 -2.24 19.49 10.32
C LEU A 67 -2.77 20.11 11.61
N SER A 68 -3.96 20.73 11.58
CA SER A 68 -4.60 21.29 12.77
C SER A 68 -4.97 20.21 13.79
N GLU A 69 -5.52 19.08 13.34
CA GLU A 69 -5.84 17.94 14.19
C GLU A 69 -4.58 17.31 14.80
N LEU A 70 -3.54 17.11 13.99
CA LEU A 70 -2.26 16.60 14.48
C LEU A 70 -1.62 17.53 15.52
N GLN A 71 -1.67 18.85 15.28
CA GLN A 71 -1.17 19.83 16.22
C GLN A 71 -1.95 19.81 17.54
N LYS A 72 -3.29 19.71 17.49
CA LYS A 72 -4.14 19.58 18.68
C LYS A 72 -3.80 18.32 19.45
N PHE A 73 -3.67 17.18 18.75
CA PHE A 73 -3.29 15.91 19.35
C PHE A 73 -1.92 16.00 20.05
N TYR A 74 -0.90 16.50 19.36
CA TYR A 74 0.43 16.70 19.93
C TYR A 74 0.41 17.59 21.17
N THR A 75 -0.33 18.70 21.12
CA THR A 75 -0.44 19.64 22.25
C THR A 75 -1.12 18.98 23.45
N CYS A 76 -2.18 18.21 23.21
CA CYS A 76 -2.90 17.47 24.24
C CYS A 76 -2.00 16.41 24.89
N GLN A 77 -1.35 15.59 24.07
CA GLN A 77 -0.47 14.53 24.55
C GLN A 77 0.72 15.09 25.33
N LYS A 78 1.32 16.18 24.86
CA LYS A 78 2.40 16.88 25.58
C LYS A 78 1.93 17.36 26.95
N ALA A 79 0.74 17.95 27.04
CA ALA A 79 0.19 18.44 28.31
C ALA A 79 -0.11 17.28 29.28
N GLU A 80 -0.63 16.16 28.77
CA GLU A 80 -0.89 14.96 29.57
C GLU A 80 0.38 14.32 30.12
N ILE A 81 1.41 14.17 29.28
CA ILE A 81 2.73 13.67 29.72
C ILE A 81 3.32 14.58 30.79
N MET A 82 3.25 15.90 30.58
CA MET A 82 3.77 16.88 31.53
C MET A 82 3.05 16.80 32.88
N LYS A 83 1.72 16.68 32.85
CA LYS A 83 0.90 16.49 34.05
C LYS A 83 1.31 15.22 34.82
N ILE A 84 1.44 14.08 34.14
CA ILE A 84 1.84 12.82 34.79
C ILE A 84 3.24 12.96 35.41
N LEU A 85 4.18 13.57 34.70
CA LEU A 85 5.54 13.76 35.19
C LEU A 85 5.59 14.67 36.44
N GLU A 86 4.80 15.73 36.45
CA GLU A 86 4.66 16.62 37.62
C GLU A 86 4.03 15.89 38.82
N GLU A 87 2.97 15.11 38.60
CA GLU A 87 2.32 14.31 39.63
C GLU A 87 3.28 13.27 40.25
N GLU A 88 4.03 12.55 39.42
CA GLU A 88 5.03 11.57 39.89
C GLU A 88 6.22 12.25 40.59
N SER A 89 6.66 13.41 40.10
CA SER A 89 7.71 14.19 40.77
C SER A 89 7.28 14.62 42.18
N LEU A 90 6.03 15.08 42.33
CA LEU A 90 5.47 15.44 43.64
C LEU A 90 5.34 14.24 44.57
N ARG A 91 4.93 13.07 44.05
CA ARG A 91 4.88 11.82 44.82
C ARG A 91 6.27 11.41 45.30
N LEU A 92 7.27 11.44 44.43
CA LEU A 92 8.63 11.09 44.78
C LEU A 92 9.21 12.07 45.82
N MET A 93 8.98 13.37 45.66
CA MET A 93 9.37 14.37 46.66
C MET A 93 8.78 14.08 48.04
N LYS A 94 7.49 13.69 48.09
CA LYS A 94 6.83 13.31 49.35
C LYS A 94 7.49 12.09 49.99
N VAL A 95 7.75 11.04 49.20
CA VAL A 95 8.42 9.82 49.70
C VAL A 95 9.83 10.13 50.20
N VAL A 96 10.59 10.97 49.48
CA VAL A 96 11.92 11.40 49.92
C VAL A 96 11.86 12.18 51.23
N ALA A 97 10.89 13.07 51.39
CA ALA A 97 10.68 13.80 52.65
C ALA A 97 10.35 12.83 53.80
N GLU A 98 9.44 11.87 53.58
CA GLU A 98 9.11 10.85 54.59
C GLU A 98 10.32 9.99 54.98
N ILE A 99 11.18 9.62 54.01
CA ILE A 99 12.44 8.90 54.30
C ILE A 99 13.39 9.77 55.11
N GLN A 100 13.53 11.05 54.74
CA GLN A 100 14.39 12.00 55.45
C GLN A 100 13.93 12.19 56.90
N ASP A 101 12.62 12.34 57.11
CA ASP A 101 12.03 12.47 58.45
C ASP A 101 12.32 11.22 59.29
N LYS A 102 12.09 10.02 58.75
CA LYS A 102 12.43 8.75 59.43
C LYS A 102 13.92 8.61 59.72
N LEU A 103 14.78 9.05 58.80
CA LEU A 103 16.23 9.00 59.01
C LEU A 103 16.65 9.95 60.13
N THR A 104 16.07 11.16 60.21
CA THR A 104 16.33 12.09 61.31
C THR A 104 15.85 11.55 62.65
N GLU A 105 14.70 10.87 62.69
CA GLU A 105 14.22 10.18 63.90
C GLU A 105 15.20 9.08 64.36
N ILE A 106 15.72 8.28 63.43
CA ILE A 106 16.74 7.26 63.72
C ILE A 106 18.03 7.89 64.26
N CYS A 107 18.51 8.98 63.64
CA CYS A 107 19.71 9.68 64.09
C CYS A 107 19.55 10.23 65.52
N ILE A 108 18.41 10.86 65.83
CA ILE A 108 18.12 11.40 67.18
C ILE A 108 18.04 10.26 68.21
N ASN A 109 17.43 9.12 67.86
CA ASN A 109 17.35 7.95 68.74
C ASN A 109 18.71 7.28 68.98
N THR A 110 19.68 7.48 68.09
CA THR A 110 21.03 6.93 68.21
C THR A 110 21.91 7.79 69.14
N GLU A 111 21.79 9.12 69.11
CA GLU A 111 22.51 10.04 70.01
C GLU A 111 22.04 9.95 71.48
N VAL A 112 20.83 9.45 71.74
CA VAL A 112 20.33 9.19 73.10
C VAL A 112 20.91 7.89 73.69
N SER A 113 21.53 7.04 72.86
CA SER A 113 22.11 5.74 73.24
C SER A 113 23.65 5.73 73.17
N ASP A 114 24.32 6.82 73.54
CA ASP A 114 25.78 6.77 73.74
C ASP A 114 26.14 6.10 75.07
N HIS A 115 26.50 4.81 74.99
CA HIS A 115 27.41 4.17 75.94
C HIS A 115 28.67 3.73 75.17
N PRO A 116 29.89 4.00 75.68
CA PRO A 116 31.11 3.87 74.88
C PRO A 116 31.68 2.45 74.92
N ALA A 117 32.33 2.10 73.80
CA ALA A 117 33.35 1.06 73.63
C ALA A 117 32.91 -0.40 73.73
N ASP A 118 32.99 -1.11 72.60
CA ASP A 118 33.97 -2.18 72.45
C ASP A 118 34.26 -2.46 70.97
N GLU A 119 35.55 -2.48 70.63
CA GLU A 119 36.08 -2.82 69.31
C GLU A 119 35.69 -4.26 68.95
N ILE A 120 34.83 -4.44 67.95
CA ILE A 120 34.54 -5.76 67.39
C ILE A 120 35.63 -6.09 66.38
N GLN A 121 36.62 -6.84 66.86
CA GLN A 121 37.67 -7.50 66.09
C GLN A 121 37.06 -8.49 65.08
N CYS A 122 37.14 -8.17 63.79
CA CYS A 122 36.76 -9.08 62.70
C CYS A 122 37.71 -10.28 62.64
N CYS A 123 37.24 -11.46 63.05
CA CYS A 123 37.93 -12.71 62.80
C CYS A 123 37.64 -13.20 61.38
N ASP A 124 38.68 -13.13 60.56
CA ASP A 124 38.81 -13.70 59.24
C ASP A 124 38.91 -15.24 59.36
N SER A 125 37.79 -15.95 59.24
CA SER A 125 37.81 -17.42 59.18
C SER A 125 36.86 -17.94 58.10
N SER A 126 37.41 -18.00 56.89
CA SER A 126 37.36 -19.16 55.98
C SER A 126 36.04 -19.94 55.95
N CYS A 127 35.26 -19.68 54.89
CA CYS A 127 34.18 -20.53 54.42
C CYS A 127 34.60 -22.01 54.43
N LYS A 128 34.04 -22.78 55.36
CA LYS A 128 34.02 -24.23 55.28
C LYS A 128 32.65 -24.68 54.83
N ASP A 129 32.63 -25.18 53.61
CA ASP A 129 31.61 -26.03 53.02
C ASP A 129 31.30 -27.19 53.99
N VAL A 130 30.05 -27.27 54.47
CA VAL A 130 29.59 -28.38 55.32
C VAL A 130 28.38 -29.01 54.66
N HIS A 131 28.61 -30.25 54.25
CA HIS A 131 27.71 -31.17 53.60
C HIS A 131 26.32 -31.26 54.25
N VAL A 132 25.33 -31.39 53.37
CA VAL A 132 23.98 -31.87 53.68
C VAL A 132 24.07 -33.32 54.17
N THR A 133 23.86 -33.54 55.47
CA THR A 133 23.35 -34.81 55.98
C THR A 133 22.17 -34.57 56.91
N LYS A 134 21.11 -35.30 56.59
CA LYS A 134 19.79 -35.30 57.20
C LYS A 134 19.81 -36.29 58.36
N ASP A 135 19.56 -35.84 59.58
CA ASP A 135 19.04 -36.74 60.61
C ASP A 135 18.15 -36.01 61.63
N ILE A 136 17.17 -36.76 62.12
CA ILE A 136 15.97 -36.36 62.83
C ILE A 136 16.24 -36.41 64.35
N SER A 137 15.83 -35.37 65.09
CA SER A 137 15.13 -35.49 66.39
C SER A 137 14.82 -34.10 66.98
N PRO A 138 13.56 -33.79 67.34
CA PRO A 138 13.22 -32.57 68.07
C PRO A 138 13.41 -32.79 69.57
N SER A 139 14.42 -32.16 70.15
CA SER A 139 14.59 -32.09 71.61
C SER A 139 14.08 -30.75 72.14
N THR A 140 13.35 -30.86 73.25
CA THR A 140 12.59 -29.86 73.98
C THR A 140 13.47 -28.86 74.74
N CYS A 141 13.10 -27.57 74.69
CA CYS A 141 13.36 -26.54 75.72
C CYS A 141 12.63 -25.26 75.27
N ARG A 142 12.00 -24.44 76.09
CA ARG A 142 11.69 -24.40 77.52
C ARG A 142 10.57 -23.34 77.62
N LYS A 143 9.55 -23.57 78.45
CA LYS A 143 8.64 -22.50 78.88
C LYS A 143 9.46 -21.46 79.66
N SER A 144 9.44 -20.22 79.19
CA SER A 144 9.75 -19.05 80.01
C SER A 144 8.54 -18.14 79.92
N ASP A 145 7.83 -18.02 81.04
CA ASP A 145 6.71 -17.11 81.22
C ASP A 145 7.21 -15.69 81.57
N TYR A 146 6.38 -14.71 81.25
CA TYR A 146 6.38 -13.25 81.52
C TYR A 146 6.97 -12.30 80.46
N PRO A 147 6.34 -11.12 80.26
CA PRO A 147 4.91 -10.85 80.16
C PRO A 147 4.53 -10.27 78.78
N ALA A 148 3.26 -10.40 78.45
CA ALA A 148 2.63 -9.81 77.28
C ALA A 148 2.66 -8.28 77.36
N ASP A 149 3.39 -7.63 76.45
CA ASP A 149 3.03 -6.29 75.97
C ASP A 149 3.68 -5.96 74.62
N LEU A 150 3.46 -6.81 73.62
CA LEU A 150 3.83 -6.53 72.22
C LEU A 150 2.75 -7.11 71.33
N ASN A 151 1.58 -6.46 71.28
CA ASN A 151 0.60 -6.67 70.21
C ASN A 151 -0.25 -5.42 70.01
N SER A 152 0.03 -4.67 68.95
CA SER A 152 -1.05 -4.13 68.10
C SER A 152 -0.61 -3.62 66.71
N VAL A 153 0.68 -3.56 66.35
CA VAL A 153 1.07 -2.95 65.06
C VAL A 153 1.57 -3.94 63.98
N SER A 154 2.04 -5.14 64.31
CA SER A 154 2.74 -6.00 63.31
C SER A 154 1.89 -7.08 62.61
N PHE A 155 0.69 -7.40 63.12
CA PHE A 155 -0.10 -8.50 62.56
C PHE A 155 -0.92 -8.08 61.33
N ASP A 156 -1.33 -6.80 61.28
CA ASP A 156 -2.15 -6.27 60.19
C ASP A 156 -1.31 -5.93 58.94
N GLU A 157 -0.08 -5.44 59.12
CA GLU A 157 0.87 -5.20 58.02
C GLU A 157 1.33 -6.50 57.36
N SER A 158 1.58 -7.55 58.15
CA SER A 158 1.95 -8.87 57.61
C SER A 158 0.81 -9.52 56.83
N LYS A 159 -0.43 -9.29 57.26
CA LYS A 159 -1.64 -9.75 56.56
C LYS A 159 -1.92 -8.93 55.30
N ALA A 160 -1.74 -7.61 55.35
CA ALA A 160 -1.83 -6.72 54.20
C ALA A 160 -0.75 -7.03 53.16
N LEU A 161 0.48 -7.36 53.59
CA LEU A 161 1.55 -7.79 52.70
C LEU A 161 1.25 -9.15 52.06
N ALA A 162 0.75 -10.12 52.83
CA ALA A 162 0.34 -11.41 52.29
C ALA A 162 -0.79 -11.26 51.27
N GLN A 163 -1.75 -10.38 51.54
CA GLN A 163 -2.85 -10.08 50.62
C GLN A 163 -2.35 -9.36 49.36
N ALA A 164 -1.46 -8.38 49.49
CA ALA A 164 -0.86 -7.68 48.34
C ALA A 164 -0.02 -8.63 47.45
N LEU A 165 0.70 -9.57 48.06
CA LEU A 165 1.42 -10.62 47.33
C LEU A 165 0.47 -11.57 46.60
N GLN A 166 -0.64 -11.94 47.24
CA GLN A 166 -1.67 -12.75 46.62
C GLN A 166 -2.34 -12.03 45.44
N GLU A 167 -2.71 -10.75 45.61
CA GLU A 167 -3.28 -9.91 44.54
C GLU A 167 -2.29 -9.72 43.38
N LYS A 168 -0.99 -9.53 43.68
CA LYS A 168 0.06 -9.49 42.65
C LYS A 168 0.19 -10.82 41.90
N MET A 169 0.09 -11.94 42.60
CA MET A 169 0.15 -13.27 42.01
C MET A 169 -1.08 -13.53 41.12
N GLU A 170 -2.27 -13.14 41.56
CA GLU A 170 -3.50 -13.21 40.78
C GLU A 170 -3.44 -12.30 39.54
N ALA A 171 -2.91 -11.09 39.67
CA ALA A 171 -2.72 -10.17 38.55
C ALA A 171 -1.71 -10.70 37.52
N LEU A 172 -0.58 -11.28 37.97
CA LEU A 172 0.39 -11.92 37.08
C LEU A 172 -0.18 -13.15 36.38
N MET A 173 -1.01 -13.93 37.06
CA MET A 173 -1.70 -15.09 36.48
C MET A 173 -2.69 -14.65 35.38
N LEU A 174 -3.50 -13.61 35.64
CA LEU A 174 -4.39 -13.04 34.64
C LEU A 174 -3.62 -12.46 33.44
N PHE A 175 -2.51 -11.75 33.69
CA PHE A 175 -1.65 -11.23 32.63
C PHE A 175 -1.05 -12.35 31.77
N SER A 176 -0.59 -13.44 32.39
CA SER A 176 -0.08 -14.63 31.69
C SER A 176 -1.16 -15.28 30.84
N GLN A 177 -2.39 -15.39 31.34
CA GLN A 177 -3.51 -15.96 30.61
C GLN A 177 -3.93 -15.09 29.41
N GLU A 178 -3.91 -13.76 29.58
CA GLU A 178 -4.21 -12.82 28.50
C GLU A 178 -3.13 -12.85 27.41
N GLN A 179 -1.86 -13.00 27.79
CA GLN A 179 -0.77 -13.18 26.84
C GLN A 179 -0.91 -14.47 26.02
N GLU A 180 -1.33 -15.57 26.65
CA GLU A 180 -1.62 -16.83 25.95
C GLU A 180 -2.80 -16.67 24.98
N ARG A 181 -3.89 -16.02 25.41
CA ARG A 181 -5.03 -15.70 24.54
C ARG A 181 -4.62 -14.87 23.33
N TYR A 182 -3.82 -13.84 23.54
CA TYR A 182 -3.35 -12.96 22.48
C TYR A 182 -2.55 -13.72 21.43
N LEU A 183 -1.65 -14.62 21.85
CA LEU A 183 -0.87 -15.46 20.94
C LEU A 183 -1.76 -16.45 20.14
N LEU A 184 -2.72 -17.09 20.81
CA LEU A 184 -3.67 -18.01 20.17
C LEU A 184 -4.60 -17.29 19.19
N GLU A 185 -5.06 -16.09 19.53
CA GLU A 185 -5.89 -15.25 18.66
C GLU A 185 -5.11 -14.82 17.40
N LYS A 186 -3.86 -14.39 17.56
CA LYS A 186 -2.99 -14.06 16.42
C LYS A 186 -2.78 -15.26 15.50
N GLN A 187 -2.61 -16.46 16.06
CA GLN A 187 -2.50 -17.69 15.27
C GLN A 187 -3.81 -18.05 14.55
N ARG A 188 -4.96 -17.88 15.22
CA ARG A 188 -6.29 -18.07 14.62
C ARG A 188 -6.50 -17.13 13.44
N ASP A 189 -6.16 -15.85 13.60
CA ASP A 189 -6.30 -14.85 12.54
C ASP A 189 -5.41 -15.16 11.34
N LEU A 190 -4.17 -15.62 11.57
CA LEU A 190 -3.28 -16.06 10.50
C LEU A 190 -3.89 -17.22 9.70
N ILE A 191 -4.43 -18.24 10.37
CA ILE A 191 -5.09 -19.39 9.73
C ILE A 191 -6.30 -18.94 8.90
N VAL A 192 -7.13 -18.04 9.45
CA VAL A 192 -8.31 -17.52 8.74
C VAL A 192 -7.89 -16.73 7.49
N ILE A 193 -6.84 -15.93 7.57
CA ILE A 193 -6.31 -15.17 6.44
C ILE A 193 -5.79 -16.12 5.35
N GLU A 194 -5.00 -17.14 5.71
CA GLU A 194 -4.49 -18.14 4.77
C GLU A 194 -5.62 -18.94 4.09
N GLU A 195 -6.63 -19.37 4.87
CA GLU A 195 -7.81 -20.08 4.36
C GLU A 195 -8.61 -19.20 3.37
N LEU A 196 -8.81 -17.91 3.70
CA LEU A 196 -9.46 -16.95 2.80
C LEU A 196 -8.67 -16.72 1.52
N GLN A 197 -7.35 -16.58 1.60
CA GLN A 197 -6.47 -16.44 0.43
C GLN A 197 -6.52 -17.69 -0.46
N LYS A 198 -6.53 -18.88 0.14
CA LYS A 198 -6.66 -20.16 -0.58
C LYS A 198 -8.03 -20.28 -1.24
N ASN A 199 -9.10 -19.94 -0.54
CA ASN A 199 -10.46 -19.95 -1.09
C ASN A 199 -10.62 -18.96 -2.25
N LEU A 200 -10.08 -17.74 -2.10
CA LEU A 200 -10.07 -16.76 -3.20
C LEU A 200 -9.28 -17.29 -4.40
N SER A 201 -8.11 -17.89 -4.17
CA SER A 201 -7.29 -18.47 -5.23
C SER A 201 -7.99 -19.62 -5.95
N GLN A 202 -8.72 -20.47 -5.20
CA GLN A 202 -9.46 -21.59 -5.75
C GLN A 202 -10.66 -21.11 -6.58
N VAL A 203 -11.47 -20.19 -6.05
CA VAL A 203 -12.63 -19.61 -6.76
C VAL A 203 -12.19 -18.89 -8.02
N VAL A 204 -11.10 -18.10 -7.97
CA VAL A 204 -10.56 -17.40 -9.14
C VAL A 204 -10.06 -18.39 -10.20
N LYS A 205 -9.41 -19.49 -9.80
CA LYS A 205 -8.95 -20.53 -10.73
C LYS A 205 -10.13 -21.28 -11.35
N ASP A 206 -11.11 -21.70 -10.55
CA ASP A 206 -12.26 -22.48 -11.00
C ASP A 206 -13.17 -21.67 -11.93
N GLU A 207 -13.45 -20.41 -11.58
CA GLU A 207 -14.23 -19.51 -12.43
C GLU A 207 -13.49 -19.16 -13.73
N LYS A 208 -12.17 -18.91 -13.67
CA LYS A 208 -11.36 -18.66 -14.87
C LYS A 208 -11.33 -19.87 -15.80
N VAL A 209 -11.14 -21.08 -15.26
CA VAL A 209 -11.17 -22.32 -16.05
C VAL A 209 -12.55 -22.55 -16.66
N LYS A 210 -13.62 -22.30 -15.91
CA LYS A 210 -15.00 -22.40 -16.41
C LYS A 210 -15.28 -21.42 -17.55
N VAL A 211 -14.88 -20.16 -17.40
CA VAL A 211 -15.05 -19.13 -18.45
C VAL A 211 -14.21 -19.47 -19.69
N LEU A 212 -12.97 -19.92 -19.51
CA LEU A 212 -12.10 -20.33 -20.61
C LEU A 212 -12.68 -21.54 -21.36
N MET A 213 -13.23 -22.53 -20.64
CA MET A 213 -13.86 -23.70 -21.23
C MET A 213 -15.17 -23.36 -21.97
N GLU A 214 -15.96 -22.43 -21.44
CA GLU A 214 -17.15 -21.94 -22.15
C GLU A 214 -16.78 -21.12 -23.39
N LEU A 215 -15.69 -20.35 -23.34
CA LEU A 215 -15.17 -19.56 -24.47
C LEU A 215 -14.63 -20.46 -25.58
N THR A 216 -13.88 -21.52 -25.26
CA THR A 216 -13.41 -22.48 -26.27
C THR A 216 -14.58 -23.20 -26.94
N LYS A 217 -15.61 -23.61 -26.18
CA LYS A 217 -16.84 -24.20 -26.74
C LYS A 217 -17.59 -23.23 -27.65
N LEU A 218 -17.63 -21.95 -27.30
CA LEU A 218 -18.26 -20.92 -28.14
C LEU A 218 -17.46 -20.65 -29.41
N LYS A 219 -16.12 -20.64 -29.32
CA LYS A 219 -15.22 -20.50 -30.47
C LYS A 219 -15.37 -21.67 -31.44
N GLU A 220 -15.49 -22.89 -30.92
CA GLU A 220 -15.74 -24.09 -31.71
C GLU A 220 -17.09 -24.03 -32.44
N GLN A 221 -18.16 -23.61 -31.75
CA GLN A 221 -19.48 -23.43 -32.35
C GLN A 221 -19.53 -22.31 -33.40
N TYR A 222 -18.79 -21.21 -33.18
CA TYR A 222 -18.64 -20.13 -34.15
C TYR A 222 -17.87 -20.59 -35.40
N LEU A 223 -16.80 -21.37 -35.22
CA LEU A 223 -16.05 -21.94 -36.33
C LEU A 223 -16.88 -22.97 -37.12
N LEU A 224 -17.71 -23.78 -36.46
CA LEU A 224 -18.64 -24.69 -37.11
C LEU A 224 -19.66 -23.92 -37.98
N LEU A 225 -20.16 -22.79 -37.47
CA LEU A 225 -21.09 -21.93 -38.18
C LEU A 225 -20.45 -21.22 -39.37
N LYS A 226 -19.23 -20.68 -39.18
CA LYS A 226 -18.44 -20.03 -40.24
C LYS A 226 -17.96 -21.03 -41.30
N GLY A 227 -17.69 -22.27 -40.91
CA GLY A 227 -17.30 -23.36 -41.81
C GLY A 227 -18.44 -23.88 -42.70
N SER A 228 -19.71 -23.62 -42.33
CA SER A 228 -20.87 -23.94 -43.18
C SER A 228 -21.17 -22.88 -44.25
N ALA A 229 -20.52 -21.71 -44.20
CA ALA A 229 -20.77 -20.58 -45.10
C ALA A 229 -19.84 -20.52 -46.32
N VAL A 230 -18.96 -21.50 -46.52
CA VAL A 230 -18.05 -21.60 -47.68
C VAL A 230 -18.34 -22.87 -48.45
N LYS A 231 -19.46 -22.89 -49.17
CA LYS A 231 -19.64 -23.67 -50.38
C LYS A 231 -20.63 -22.96 -51.29
N GLU A 232 -20.15 -22.22 -52.28
CA GLU A 232 -20.74 -22.26 -53.61
C GLU A 232 -19.88 -21.57 -54.65
N GLY A 233 -19.46 -22.36 -55.64
CA GLY A 233 -19.19 -21.89 -56.99
C GLY A 233 -20.17 -22.61 -57.92
N HIS A 234 -20.91 -21.82 -58.71
CA HIS A 234 -21.68 -22.16 -59.91
C HIS A 234 -22.82 -23.20 -59.75
N ASP A 235 -24.10 -22.81 -59.88
CA ASP A 235 -24.81 -22.73 -61.17
C ASP A 235 -26.28 -22.26 -61.02
N THR A 236 -26.64 -21.31 -61.89
CA THR A 236 -27.92 -21.11 -62.61
C THR A 236 -29.24 -21.73 -62.08
N GLY A 237 -30.26 -20.89 -61.80
CA GLY A 237 -31.67 -21.30 -61.93
C GLY A 237 -32.65 -20.69 -60.92
N ASP A 238 -33.59 -19.90 -61.45
CA ASP A 238 -34.64 -19.13 -60.78
C ASP A 238 -35.65 -19.98 -59.96
N SER A 239 -35.83 -19.66 -58.66
CA SER A 239 -37.13 -19.78 -58.00
C SER A 239 -37.17 -18.89 -56.74
N SER A 240 -38.12 -17.95 -56.76
CA SER A 240 -38.44 -17.05 -55.66
C SER A 240 -38.90 -17.80 -54.40
N LYS A 241 -38.07 -17.83 -53.35
CA LYS A 241 -38.50 -17.75 -51.94
C LYS A 241 -37.45 -16.98 -51.13
N LEU A 242 -37.82 -15.78 -50.73
CA LEU A 242 -37.16 -14.97 -49.71
C LEU A 242 -36.84 -15.82 -48.47
N ILE A 243 -35.56 -16.11 -48.24
CA ILE A 243 -35.06 -16.46 -46.90
C ILE A 243 -34.48 -15.16 -46.34
N PRO A 244 -35.06 -14.56 -45.29
CA PRO A 244 -34.60 -13.30 -44.74
C PRO A 244 -33.20 -13.47 -44.15
N GLY A 245 -32.27 -12.58 -44.50
CA GLY A 245 -30.94 -12.47 -43.91
C GLY A 245 -30.94 -12.01 -42.44
N HIS A 246 -31.90 -12.48 -41.64
CA HIS A 246 -32.11 -12.09 -40.25
C HIS A 246 -31.93 -13.27 -39.27
N ASP A 247 -30.87 -14.09 -39.37
CA ASP A 247 -30.70 -15.12 -38.34
C ASP A 247 -29.29 -15.42 -37.83
N GLN A 248 -28.22 -14.83 -38.40
CA GLN A 248 -26.90 -14.97 -37.75
C GLN A 248 -26.84 -14.21 -36.42
N GLN A 249 -27.46 -13.03 -36.36
CA GLN A 249 -27.58 -12.24 -35.13
C GLN A 249 -28.61 -12.81 -34.15
N GLY A 250 -29.70 -13.39 -34.67
CA GLY A 250 -30.73 -14.08 -33.89
C GLY A 250 -30.20 -15.33 -33.22
N MET A 251 -29.46 -16.15 -33.97
CA MET A 251 -28.90 -17.39 -33.48
C MET A 251 -27.77 -17.16 -32.45
N LEU A 252 -26.88 -16.19 -32.66
CA LEU A 252 -25.91 -15.76 -31.64
C LEU A 252 -26.61 -15.34 -30.35
N LYS A 253 -27.70 -14.57 -30.48
CA LYS A 253 -28.53 -14.21 -29.33
C LYS A 253 -29.06 -15.45 -28.62
N THR A 254 -29.56 -16.46 -29.36
CA THR A 254 -30.01 -17.77 -28.81
C THR A 254 -28.89 -18.65 -28.23
N MET A 255 -27.65 -18.50 -28.68
CA MET A 255 -26.49 -19.20 -28.15
C MET A 255 -26.02 -18.56 -26.84
N LEU A 256 -25.87 -17.23 -26.84
CA LEU A 256 -25.71 -16.40 -25.63
C LEU A 256 -26.86 -16.63 -24.65
N LYS A 257 -28.04 -17.01 -25.15
CA LYS A 257 -29.18 -17.37 -24.32
C LYS A 257 -28.97 -18.66 -23.51
N ARG A 258 -28.29 -19.65 -24.09
CA ARG A 258 -28.03 -20.97 -23.49
C ARG A 258 -26.78 -20.99 -22.60
N THR A 259 -25.85 -20.07 -22.80
CA THR A 259 -24.61 -19.98 -22.01
C THR A 259 -24.80 -19.18 -20.73
N SER A 260 -24.08 -19.57 -19.67
CA SER A 260 -24.11 -18.88 -18.39
C SER A 260 -23.60 -17.43 -18.54
N LEU A 261 -22.76 -17.12 -19.53
CA LEU A 261 -22.38 -15.76 -19.98
C LEU A 261 -23.50 -14.72 -20.01
N ARG A 262 -24.75 -15.16 -20.15
CA ARG A 262 -25.90 -14.28 -20.04
C ARG A 262 -26.07 -13.65 -18.65
N HIS A 263 -25.70 -14.30 -17.54
CA HIS A 263 -25.78 -13.68 -16.20
C HIS A 263 -24.77 -12.53 -16.04
N TRP A 264 -23.63 -12.60 -16.75
CA TRP A 264 -22.67 -11.50 -16.83
C TRP A 264 -23.22 -10.32 -17.64
N MET A 265 -23.96 -10.56 -18.73
CA MET A 265 -24.60 -9.49 -19.52
C MET A 265 -25.97 -9.04 -18.94
N ARG A 266 -26.65 -9.89 -18.17
CA ARG A 266 -27.95 -9.66 -17.54
C ARG A 266 -27.76 -9.35 -16.05
N LYS A 267 -26.94 -8.35 -15.73
CA LYS A 267 -26.96 -7.71 -14.41
C LYS A 267 -27.59 -6.31 -14.49
N GLU A 268 -28.57 -6.13 -15.39
CA GLU A 268 -29.42 -4.93 -15.45
C GLU A 268 -30.90 -5.21 -15.79
N SER A 269 -31.31 -6.47 -15.93
CA SER A 269 -32.72 -6.81 -16.23
C SER A 269 -33.09 -8.13 -15.59
N ASN A 270 -33.50 -8.07 -14.33
CA ASN A 270 -34.52 -8.91 -13.70
C ASN A 270 -34.62 -8.53 -12.22
N THR A 271 -35.57 -7.65 -11.89
CA THR A 271 -36.18 -7.59 -10.57
C THR A 271 -36.87 -8.93 -10.32
N ILE A 272 -36.41 -9.67 -9.31
CA ILE A 272 -37.16 -10.80 -8.74
C ILE A 272 -38.37 -10.24 -8.00
N GLY A 273 -39.45 -11.01 -8.00
CA GLY A 273 -40.81 -10.60 -7.68
C GLY A 273 -41.03 -9.89 -6.34
N HIS A 274 -42.06 -9.03 -6.40
CA HIS A 274 -43.00 -8.64 -5.35
C HIS A 274 -42.48 -8.04 -4.04
N GLY A 275 -42.78 -6.76 -3.85
CA GLY A 275 -43.13 -6.20 -2.55
C GLY A 275 -42.94 -4.69 -2.41
N SER A 276 -43.97 -3.90 -2.78
CA SER A 276 -44.33 -2.60 -2.17
C SER A 276 -43.25 -1.50 -2.10
N SER A 277 -43.24 -0.50 -2.97
CA SER A 277 -44.07 0.72 -2.93
C SER A 277 -43.18 1.94 -2.64
N ASP A 278 -43.12 2.79 -3.65
CA ASP A 278 -42.93 4.25 -3.62
C ASP A 278 -41.51 4.84 -3.53
N GLY A 279 -41.30 5.88 -4.34
CA GLY A 279 -40.25 6.89 -4.13
C GLY A 279 -38.90 6.75 -4.84
N ASN A 280 -38.87 6.95 -6.15
CA ASN A 280 -37.80 7.62 -6.94
C ASN A 280 -36.41 7.84 -6.26
N ASP A 281 -35.45 6.91 -6.40
CA ASP A 281 -34.04 7.15 -5.98
C ASP A 281 -32.97 6.25 -6.68
N HIS A 282 -33.19 5.83 -7.93
CA HIS A 282 -32.35 4.79 -8.56
C HIS A 282 -31.31 5.26 -9.59
N THR A 283 -31.16 6.56 -9.87
CA THR A 283 -30.14 7.03 -10.83
C THR A 283 -28.77 7.26 -10.19
N VAL A 284 -28.71 7.60 -8.91
CA VAL A 284 -27.44 7.93 -8.20
C VAL A 284 -26.64 6.67 -7.82
N CYS A 285 -27.31 5.54 -7.59
CA CYS A 285 -26.67 4.35 -6.99
C CYS A 285 -25.85 3.48 -7.97
N LYS A 286 -26.07 3.59 -9.30
CA LYS A 286 -25.35 2.77 -10.29
C LYS A 286 -23.98 3.33 -10.66
N GLU A 287 -23.86 4.65 -10.82
CA GLU A 287 -22.61 5.35 -11.14
C GLU A 287 -21.57 5.14 -10.03
N HIS A 288 -21.99 5.33 -8.77
CA HIS A 288 -21.13 5.10 -7.61
C HIS A 288 -20.63 3.65 -7.49
N SER A 289 -21.39 2.65 -7.95
CA SER A 289 -20.97 1.25 -7.87
C SER A 289 -19.85 0.88 -8.87
N VAL A 290 -19.88 1.47 -10.07
CA VAL A 290 -18.84 1.30 -11.11
C VAL A 290 -17.60 2.09 -10.74
N ASP A 291 -17.75 3.29 -10.19
CA ASP A 291 -16.65 4.09 -9.67
C ASP A 291 -16.00 3.45 -8.45
N VAL A 292 -16.77 2.82 -7.55
CA VAL A 292 -16.23 2.04 -6.43
C VAL A 292 -15.50 0.79 -6.92
N ALA A 293 -15.99 0.10 -7.95
CA ALA A 293 -15.27 -1.04 -8.54
C ALA A 293 -13.96 -0.60 -9.21
N ARG A 294 -13.99 0.52 -9.94
CA ARG A 294 -12.80 1.14 -10.55
C ARG A 294 -11.78 1.55 -9.49
N LEU A 295 -12.22 2.27 -8.46
CA LEU A 295 -11.40 2.69 -7.33
C LEU A 295 -10.81 1.50 -6.57
N ARG A 296 -11.54 0.38 -6.44
CA ARG A 296 -11.02 -0.84 -5.83
C ARG A 296 -9.93 -1.49 -6.68
N VAL A 297 -10.08 -1.49 -8.00
CA VAL A 297 -9.05 -2.00 -8.92
C VAL A 297 -7.82 -1.10 -8.89
N GLU A 298 -8.00 0.22 -8.93
CA GLU A 298 -6.90 1.19 -8.82
C GLU A 298 -6.20 1.08 -7.46
N ASN A 299 -6.94 0.96 -6.36
CA ASN A 299 -6.36 0.78 -5.02
C ASN A 299 -5.62 -0.55 -4.92
N ALA A 300 -6.15 -1.65 -5.47
CA ALA A 300 -5.44 -2.92 -5.54
C ALA A 300 -4.15 -2.84 -6.37
N MET A 301 -4.16 -2.14 -7.50
CA MET A 301 -2.97 -1.90 -8.31
C MET A 301 -1.95 -1.01 -7.59
N LEU A 302 -2.40 0.01 -6.84
CA LEU A 302 -1.53 0.86 -6.03
C LEU A 302 -0.91 0.07 -4.88
N LEU A 303 -1.66 -0.80 -4.20
CA LEU A 303 -1.15 -1.68 -3.16
C LEU A 303 -0.14 -2.69 -3.70
N GLU A 304 -0.38 -3.26 -4.88
CA GLU A 304 0.59 -4.10 -5.58
C GLU A 304 1.86 -3.30 -5.93
N GLY A 305 1.70 -2.07 -6.44
CA GLY A 305 2.81 -1.15 -6.71
C GLY A 305 3.63 -0.82 -5.45
N VAL A 306 2.98 -0.48 -4.34
CA VAL A 306 3.65 -0.23 -3.05
C VAL A 306 4.40 -1.48 -2.58
N GLY A 307 3.79 -2.66 -2.66
CA GLY A 307 4.45 -3.92 -2.31
C GLY A 307 5.68 -4.21 -3.17
N THR A 308 5.64 -3.91 -4.48
CA THR A 308 6.82 -4.05 -5.35
C THR A 308 7.93 -3.06 -5.01
N VAL A 309 7.60 -1.83 -4.61
CA VAL A 309 8.56 -0.80 -4.17
C VAL A 309 9.18 -1.16 -2.81
N GLU A 310 8.39 -1.67 -1.87
CA GLU A 310 8.89 -2.17 -0.58
C GLU A 310 9.86 -3.34 -0.76
N HIS A 311 9.50 -4.30 -1.63
CA HIS A 311 10.39 -5.41 -1.98
C HIS A 311 11.69 -4.90 -2.64
N LEU A 312 11.58 -3.99 -3.61
CA LEU A 312 12.74 -3.39 -4.27
C LEU A 312 13.65 -2.67 -3.27
N THR A 313 13.09 -1.84 -2.41
CA THR A 313 13.84 -1.07 -1.41
C THR A 313 14.52 -1.99 -0.41
N SER A 314 13.84 -3.06 0.01
CA SER A 314 14.40 -4.08 0.90
C SER A 314 15.55 -4.86 0.25
N SER A 315 15.42 -5.24 -1.03
CA SER A 315 16.48 -5.89 -1.80
C SER A 315 17.70 -4.96 -1.97
N VAL A 316 17.48 -3.69 -2.36
CA VAL A 316 18.55 -2.68 -2.48
C VAL A 316 19.27 -2.50 -1.14
N HIS A 317 18.51 -2.36 -0.05
CA HIS A 317 19.09 -2.20 1.29
C HIS A 317 19.90 -3.43 1.71
N ARG A 318 19.39 -4.64 1.47
CA ARG A 318 20.11 -5.89 1.76
C ARG A 318 21.41 -5.99 0.97
N LEU A 319 21.39 -5.70 -0.33
CA LEU A 319 22.60 -5.70 -1.17
C LEU A 319 23.59 -4.63 -0.73
N HIS A 320 23.11 -3.45 -0.32
CA HIS A 320 23.96 -2.40 0.24
C HIS A 320 24.67 -2.86 1.53
N ILE A 321 23.98 -3.57 2.43
CA ILE A 321 24.61 -4.15 3.63
C ILE A 321 25.70 -5.16 3.26
N VAL A 322 25.44 -6.03 2.28
CA VAL A 322 26.44 -7.01 1.79
C VAL A 322 27.66 -6.29 1.21
N LEU A 323 27.43 -5.20 0.46
CA LEU A 323 28.49 -4.36 -0.09
C LEU A 323 29.34 -3.70 1.01
N LEU A 324 28.70 -3.14 2.04
CA LEU A 324 29.39 -2.52 3.18
C LEU A 324 30.23 -3.55 3.94
N LYS A 325 29.70 -4.76 4.15
CA LYS A 325 30.46 -5.84 4.77
C LYS A 325 31.68 -6.24 3.93
N ALA A 326 31.51 -6.40 2.62
CA ALA A 326 32.63 -6.67 1.71
C ALA A 326 33.67 -5.55 1.72
N TYR A 327 33.24 -4.29 1.84
CA TYR A 327 34.15 -3.14 2.01
C TYR A 327 34.95 -3.19 3.32
N ASP A 328 34.30 -3.50 4.44
CA ASP A 328 34.97 -3.63 5.74
C ASP A 328 35.94 -4.82 5.76
N ASP A 329 35.59 -5.94 5.10
CA ASP A 329 36.46 -7.11 4.98
C ASP A 329 37.73 -6.81 4.12
N ILE A 330 37.60 -5.99 3.06
CA ILE A 330 38.75 -5.49 2.27
C ILE A 330 39.69 -4.61 3.11
N LYS A 331 39.12 -3.90 4.08
CA LYS A 331 39.84 -2.97 4.97
C LYS A 331 40.51 -3.70 6.14
N SER A 332 39.94 -4.82 6.61
CA SER A 332 40.45 -5.61 7.73
C SER A 332 41.52 -6.66 7.34
N ALA A 333 41.81 -6.84 6.05
CA ALA A 333 42.85 -7.73 5.50
C ALA A 333 42.63 -9.25 5.74
N ASP A 334 41.37 -9.66 5.92
CA ASP A 334 40.93 -11.05 6.12
C ASP A 334 40.46 -11.72 4.79
N PRO A 335 40.21 -13.05 4.73
CA PRO A 335 40.41 -13.84 3.51
C PRO A 335 39.60 -13.39 2.28
N LEU A 336 40.33 -13.32 1.17
CA LEU A 336 40.01 -12.60 -0.08
C LEU A 336 39.04 -13.33 -1.03
N GLU A 337 38.89 -14.66 -0.90
CA GLU A 337 38.14 -15.49 -1.87
C GLU A 337 36.62 -15.44 -1.61
N SER A 338 36.22 -15.53 -0.33
CA SER A 338 34.82 -15.51 0.10
C SER A 338 34.17 -14.15 -0.15
N THR A 339 34.92 -13.07 0.05
CA THR A 339 34.46 -11.70 -0.20
C THR A 339 34.30 -11.41 -1.70
N PHE A 340 35.20 -11.92 -2.53
CA PHE A 340 35.09 -11.85 -3.99
C PHE A 340 33.90 -12.64 -4.53
N GLU A 341 33.63 -13.83 -3.99
CA GLU A 341 32.45 -14.64 -4.34
C GLU A 341 31.14 -13.96 -3.90
N ALA A 342 31.10 -13.35 -2.70
CA ALA A 342 29.98 -12.56 -2.22
C ALA A 342 29.72 -11.35 -3.13
N LEU A 343 30.77 -10.69 -3.62
CA LEU A 343 30.67 -9.55 -4.53
C LEU A 343 30.17 -9.94 -5.92
N ASN A 344 30.63 -11.09 -6.46
CA ASN A 344 30.09 -11.64 -7.70
C ASN A 344 28.62 -12.02 -7.56
N SER A 345 28.23 -12.60 -6.42
CA SER A 345 26.84 -12.93 -6.11
C SER A 345 25.96 -11.68 -5.99
N LEU A 346 26.50 -10.60 -5.40
CA LEU A 346 25.83 -9.29 -5.36
C LEU A 346 25.63 -8.72 -6.76
N ILE A 347 26.67 -8.74 -7.61
CA ILE A 347 26.59 -8.21 -8.98
C ILE A 347 25.58 -9.00 -9.81
N THR A 348 25.54 -10.33 -9.70
CA THR A 348 24.57 -11.16 -10.44
C THR A 348 23.15 -10.90 -9.96
N GLU A 349 22.93 -10.75 -8.65
CA GLU A 349 21.63 -10.42 -8.10
C GLU A 349 21.16 -9.01 -8.48
N ALA A 350 22.05 -8.01 -8.39
CA ALA A 350 21.76 -6.64 -8.82
C ALA A 350 21.45 -6.57 -10.32
N ASN A 351 22.12 -7.36 -11.16
CA ASN A 351 21.80 -7.48 -12.59
C ASN A 351 20.44 -8.14 -12.84
N LEU A 352 20.04 -9.11 -12.01
CA LEU A 352 18.71 -9.69 -12.06
C LEU A 352 17.63 -8.65 -11.69
N MET A 353 17.89 -7.83 -10.67
CA MET A 353 17.03 -6.70 -10.30
C MET A 353 16.94 -5.65 -11.41
N LYS A 354 18.09 -5.29 -12.02
CA LYS A 354 18.15 -4.40 -13.19
C LYS A 354 17.33 -4.93 -14.37
N THR A 355 17.40 -6.24 -14.61
CA THR A 355 16.61 -6.90 -15.65
C THR A 355 15.12 -6.86 -15.30
N ALA A 356 14.75 -7.13 -14.05
CA ALA A 356 13.36 -7.04 -13.60
C ALA A 356 12.81 -5.62 -13.79
N LEU A 357 13.55 -4.58 -13.40
CA LEU A 357 13.17 -3.18 -13.58
C LEU A 357 13.03 -2.76 -15.05
N ASN A 358 13.84 -3.33 -15.95
CA ASN A 358 13.71 -3.13 -17.39
C ASN A 358 12.52 -3.86 -18.03
N VAL A 359 12.07 -4.97 -17.42
CA VAL A 359 10.95 -5.79 -17.91
C VAL A 359 9.61 -5.33 -17.31
N VAL A 360 9.64 -4.59 -16.20
CA VAL A 360 8.46 -3.93 -15.63
C VAL A 360 7.97 -2.90 -16.65
N LEU A 361 6.86 -3.23 -17.31
CA LEU A 361 6.13 -2.29 -18.15
C LEU A 361 5.84 -1.03 -17.34
N PRO A 362 5.94 0.18 -17.92
CA PRO A 362 5.54 1.40 -17.25
C PRO A 362 4.17 1.17 -16.63
N VAL A 363 4.05 1.36 -15.32
CA VAL A 363 2.74 1.33 -14.65
C VAL A 363 1.91 2.32 -15.41
N SER A 364 0.99 1.81 -16.23
CA SER A 364 0.26 2.62 -17.19
C SER A 364 -0.70 3.48 -16.39
N TRP A 365 -0.24 4.65 -15.97
CA TRP A 365 -1.09 5.78 -15.70
C TRP A 365 -1.56 6.32 -17.04
N SER A 366 -2.52 5.63 -17.65
CA SER A 366 -3.53 6.27 -18.49
C SER A 366 -4.90 6.09 -17.84
N GLY A 367 -5.01 6.61 -16.62
CA GLY A 367 -6.24 7.29 -16.25
C GLY A 367 -6.29 8.58 -17.03
N ASP A 368 -6.78 8.51 -18.26
CA ASP A 368 -7.43 9.65 -18.90
C ASP A 368 -8.59 10.05 -17.97
N SER A 369 -8.31 10.98 -17.07
CA SER A 369 -9.30 11.55 -16.14
C SER A 369 -10.20 12.57 -16.86
N SER A 370 -10.39 12.47 -18.19
CA SER A 370 -11.25 13.39 -18.94
C SER A 370 -12.69 12.91 -19.15
N ASP A 371 -13.06 11.66 -18.85
CA ASP A 371 -14.45 11.19 -19.05
C ASP A 371 -15.01 10.45 -17.83
N ALA A 372 -15.33 11.21 -16.79
CA ALA A 372 -16.38 10.84 -15.84
C ALA A 372 -17.15 12.10 -15.44
N ILE A 373 -17.96 12.57 -16.39
CA ILE A 373 -19.37 12.98 -16.28
C ILE A 373 -19.63 13.88 -17.50
N LYS A 374 -20.12 13.26 -18.58
CA LYS A 374 -20.68 13.99 -19.71
C LYS A 374 -21.96 13.31 -20.16
N TYR A 375 -23.07 13.74 -19.57
CA TYR A 375 -24.37 13.60 -20.21
C TYR A 375 -24.55 14.81 -21.14
N GLU A 376 -24.17 14.66 -22.41
CA GLU A 376 -25.04 15.02 -23.54
C GLU A 376 -24.44 14.50 -24.84
N ALA A 377 -25.27 13.75 -25.56
CA ALA A 377 -24.95 13.13 -26.84
C ALA A 377 -24.95 14.16 -27.98
N MET A 378 -23.98 14.06 -28.91
CA MET A 378 -24.23 13.73 -30.31
C MET A 378 -22.96 13.82 -31.19
N CYS A 379 -22.84 12.81 -32.07
CA CYS A 379 -22.14 12.77 -33.36
C CYS A 379 -20.61 12.54 -33.45
N ASP A 380 -20.31 11.25 -33.67
CA ASP A 380 -19.49 10.60 -34.71
C ASP A 380 -17.95 10.80 -34.85
N PRO A 381 -17.21 9.71 -35.19
CA PRO A 381 -15.76 9.59 -35.08
C PRO A 381 -15.03 9.83 -36.42
N SER A 382 -13.83 10.41 -36.39
CA SER A 382 -12.86 10.19 -37.48
C SER A 382 -11.40 10.40 -37.02
N ASP A 383 -10.70 9.26 -36.99
CA ASP A 383 -9.29 9.00 -37.30
C ASP A 383 -8.22 10.10 -37.18
N SER A 384 -7.25 9.87 -36.29
CA SER A 384 -5.80 9.66 -36.60
C SER A 384 -4.90 9.95 -35.37
N PRO A 385 -3.58 9.71 -35.43
CA PRO A 385 -2.91 8.62 -34.71
C PRO A 385 -2.21 9.09 -33.43
N LYS A 386 -2.36 8.32 -32.35
CA LYS A 386 -1.63 8.51 -31.09
C LYS A 386 -0.12 8.32 -31.31
N SER A 387 0.64 9.41 -31.24
CA SER A 387 2.09 9.36 -31.07
C SER A 387 2.41 8.95 -29.63
N LYS A 388 2.98 7.75 -29.48
CA LYS A 388 3.53 7.23 -28.23
C LYS A 388 4.72 8.09 -27.78
N SER A 389 4.53 8.96 -26.79
CA SER A 389 5.64 9.37 -25.92
C SER A 389 5.55 8.52 -24.65
N GLY A 390 6.38 7.48 -24.58
CA GLY A 390 6.54 6.68 -23.37
C GLY A 390 7.09 7.57 -22.26
N LYS A 391 6.21 8.05 -21.38
CA LYS A 391 6.61 8.73 -20.16
C LYS A 391 7.07 7.63 -19.20
N VAL A 392 8.38 7.56 -18.96
CA VAL A 392 8.99 6.59 -18.04
C VAL A 392 8.48 6.89 -16.63
N ASP A 393 8.09 5.85 -15.91
CA ASP A 393 7.61 5.94 -14.53
C ASP A 393 8.76 6.47 -13.64
N PRO A 394 8.60 7.60 -12.92
CA PRO A 394 9.64 8.13 -12.04
C PRO A 394 10.09 7.15 -10.96
N LEU A 395 9.23 6.21 -10.54
CA LEU A 395 9.59 5.15 -9.58
C LEU A 395 10.55 4.12 -10.19
N SER A 396 10.29 3.68 -11.43
CA SER A 396 11.22 2.81 -12.17
C SER A 396 12.56 3.49 -12.46
N SER A 397 12.55 4.81 -12.66
CA SER A 397 13.78 5.60 -12.88
C SER A 397 14.68 5.64 -11.64
N ALA A 398 14.11 5.96 -10.46
CA ALA A 398 14.88 5.99 -9.22
C ALA A 398 15.35 4.59 -8.78
N GLY A 399 14.50 3.57 -8.98
CA GLY A 399 14.86 2.17 -8.74
C GLY A 399 16.04 1.71 -9.60
N MET A 400 16.05 2.10 -10.88
CA MET A 400 17.13 1.78 -11.81
C MET A 400 18.45 2.44 -11.36
N GLU A 401 18.42 3.72 -11.00
CA GLU A 401 19.60 4.46 -10.55
C GLU A 401 20.23 3.83 -9.29
N MET A 402 19.41 3.45 -8.31
CA MET A 402 19.91 2.79 -7.08
C MET A 402 20.61 1.46 -7.37
N VAL A 403 20.08 0.66 -8.29
CA VAL A 403 20.67 -0.63 -8.68
C VAL A 403 21.95 -0.43 -9.49
N GLU A 404 22.00 0.57 -10.37
CA GLU A 404 23.21 0.90 -11.15
C GLU A 404 24.34 1.41 -10.26
N LEU A 405 24.04 2.22 -9.24
CA LEU A 405 25.03 2.65 -8.24
C LEU A 405 25.58 1.47 -7.44
N LEU A 406 24.73 0.51 -7.05
CA LEU A 406 25.18 -0.71 -6.35
C LEU A 406 26.10 -1.57 -7.21
N ILE A 407 25.78 -1.75 -8.50
CA ILE A 407 26.63 -2.49 -9.44
C ILE A 407 27.97 -1.78 -9.60
N LEU A 408 27.97 -0.47 -9.84
CA LEU A 408 29.19 0.33 -10.01
C LEU A 408 30.08 0.26 -8.76
N ALA A 409 29.50 0.46 -7.57
CA ALA A 409 30.26 0.39 -6.34
C ALA A 409 30.84 -1.02 -6.10
N ALA A 410 30.09 -2.06 -6.44
CA ALA A 410 30.58 -3.43 -6.37
C ALA A 410 31.73 -3.71 -7.36
N GLU A 411 31.65 -3.20 -8.58
CA GLU A 411 32.72 -3.31 -9.58
C GLU A 411 34.00 -2.57 -9.15
N ILE A 412 33.87 -1.36 -8.59
CA ILE A 412 35.02 -0.60 -8.04
C ILE A 412 35.70 -1.38 -6.91
N LEU A 413 34.91 -1.98 -6.00
CA LEU A 413 35.48 -2.81 -4.94
C LEU A 413 36.13 -4.08 -5.50
N LYS A 414 35.56 -4.66 -6.56
CA LYS A 414 36.12 -5.83 -7.25
C LYS A 414 37.46 -5.51 -7.91
N GLU A 415 37.58 -4.36 -8.54
CA GLU A 415 38.84 -3.89 -9.12
C GLU A 415 39.91 -3.64 -8.04
N SER A 416 39.51 -3.15 -6.86
CA SER A 416 40.43 -2.96 -5.73
C SER A 416 41.08 -4.26 -5.24
N PHE A 417 40.42 -5.42 -5.43
CA PHE A 417 41.01 -6.74 -5.16
C PHE A 417 42.07 -7.14 -6.20
N LEU A 418 41.90 -6.73 -7.46
CA LEU A 418 42.83 -7.04 -8.55
C LEU A 418 44.11 -6.18 -8.49
N VAL A 419 44.05 -4.99 -7.88
CA VAL A 419 45.19 -4.09 -7.70
C VAL A 419 46.05 -4.46 -6.48
N LYS A 420 45.50 -5.21 -5.51
CA LYS A 420 46.21 -5.69 -4.31
C LYS A 420 46.88 -7.06 -4.45
N LYS A 421 46.71 -7.75 -5.58
CA LYS A 421 47.36 -9.03 -5.92
C LYS A 421 48.53 -8.76 -6.86
#